data_AF-A0A9E6B600-F1
#
_entry.id   AF-A0A9E6B600-F1
#
_cell.length_a   1.000
_cell.length_b   1.000
_cell.length_c   1.000
_cell.angle_alpha   90.00
_cell.angle_beta   90.00
_cell.angle_gamma   90.00
#
_symmetry.space_group_name_H-M   'P 1'
#
loop_
_entity.id
_entity.type
_entity.pdbx_description
1 polymer ?
#
loop_
_entity_poly.entity_id
_entity_poly.type
_entity_poly.pdbx_seq_one_letter_code
_entity_poly.pdbx_strand_id
1 'polypeptide(L)'
;MRTRGLGMLGLLLAVGLCPVAHGQGEFALTRVPFSGEPPPVAAFASRYAHGQAERPPSVTASPKVSAQAMYYVATFGETQVAMLCDLQPEPRLFVDRNLDGDLSDEIPLAVRAARAGDRATSDQPAFEPVTLTMPGGGTVDLQMHVYHQSAGFGYMEVTPASYRAAEVELAGVQYSVHVVDATLDGRYDNRFGAPGLQGTDWMAIDLNRDGRMQASRSGPSEVFPLPHMVRVGEAHYEFEFAPDGSSVRIAEAAPEIGTLAIDGDNAQLTLWSDSGVHVVTSAESPVSLPSGNYRTVEVLLSRQKGNETWTLSAPGDAGGLADIRIAAGKTTTVEAGEPLQCHIEPTGAGGQVYFGFSLSGRAGETYSAGADRNGRRQGAPGFEILNEAGDKLAAGTFEYG
;
A
#
# COMPACT_ATOMS: atom_id res chain seq x y z
N MET A 1 56.00 1.12 63.70
CA MET A 1 56.26 2.42 63.04
C MET A 1 55.26 2.52 61.89
N ARG A 2 54.28 3.46 61.95
CA ARG A 2 53.35 3.96 60.90
C ARG A 2 52.75 2.91 59.91
N THR A 3 51.44 2.68 59.78
CA THR A 3 50.33 3.64 59.53
C THR A 3 48.97 2.92 59.52
N ARG A 4 47.93 3.59 60.05
CA ARG A 4 46.51 3.77 59.57
C ARG A 4 45.91 2.65 58.69
N GLY A 5 44.74 2.05 58.94
CA GLY A 5 43.47 2.59 59.44
C GLY A 5 42.57 3.04 58.27
N LEU A 6 41.51 2.28 57.96
CA LEU A 6 40.25 2.63 57.25
C LEU A 6 39.53 1.27 56.97
N GLY A 7 38.31 0.98 57.41
CA GLY A 7 37.09 1.76 57.20
C GLY A 7 36.29 1.09 56.07
N MET A 8 35.62 -0.03 56.36
CA MET A 8 34.78 -0.78 55.43
C MET A 8 33.48 -0.01 55.21
N LEU A 9 33.42 0.76 54.12
CA LEU A 9 32.21 1.48 53.70
C LEU A 9 31.41 0.55 52.77
N GLY A 10 30.25 0.10 53.24
CA GLY A 10 29.29 -0.61 52.42
C GLY A 10 28.71 0.30 51.35
N LEU A 11 28.91 -0.04 50.08
CA LEU A 11 28.23 0.58 48.96
C LEU A 11 26.99 -0.26 48.65
N LEU A 12 25.83 0.17 49.15
CA LEU A 12 24.54 -0.31 48.65
C LEU A 12 24.36 0.26 47.24
N LEU A 13 24.53 -0.60 46.23
CA LEU A 13 24.07 -0.31 44.88
C LEU A 13 22.54 -0.42 44.89
N ALA A 14 21.85 0.72 45.01
CA ALA A 14 20.45 0.82 44.67
C ALA A 14 20.34 0.78 43.13
N VAL A 15 20.21 -0.41 42.57
CA VAL A 15 19.75 -0.57 41.18
C VAL A 15 18.27 -0.20 41.20
N GLY A 16 17.98 1.03 40.79
CA GLY A 16 16.62 1.46 40.49
C GLY A 16 16.11 0.60 39.33
N LEU A 17 15.34 -0.45 39.66
CA LEU A 17 14.46 -1.11 38.72
C LEU A 17 13.38 -0.08 38.35
N CYS A 18 13.61 0.69 37.29
CA CYS A 18 12.48 1.26 36.55
C CYS A 18 11.68 0.06 36.04
N PRO A 19 10.39 -0.07 36.36
CA PRO A 19 9.55 -0.99 35.64
C PRO A 19 9.56 -0.50 34.19
N VAL A 20 10.24 -1.24 33.31
CA VAL A 20 10.05 -1.09 31.87
C VAL A 20 8.59 -1.41 31.67
N ALA A 21 7.78 -0.38 31.39
CA ALA A 21 6.38 -0.57 31.07
C ALA A 21 6.35 -1.53 29.87
N HIS A 22 5.81 -2.73 30.07
CA HIS A 22 5.73 -3.76 29.05
C HIS A 22 5.12 -3.16 27.78
N GLY A 23 5.92 -3.11 26.72
CA GLY A 23 5.49 -2.67 25.39
C GLY A 23 5.29 -1.17 25.15
N GLN A 24 5.89 -0.31 25.95
CA GLN A 24 5.92 1.13 25.72
C GLN A 24 7.34 1.65 25.80
N GLY A 25 7.72 2.59 24.93
CA GLY A 25 9.07 3.15 24.89
C GLY A 25 9.56 3.44 23.48
N GLU A 26 10.86 3.71 23.36
CA GLU A 26 11.53 3.94 22.09
C GLU A 26 12.33 2.69 21.69
N PHE A 27 12.14 2.24 20.46
CA PHE A 27 12.74 1.04 19.91
C PHE A 27 13.59 1.42 18.70
N ALA A 28 14.84 0.95 18.68
CA ALA A 28 15.71 1.16 17.54
C ALA A 28 15.26 0.29 16.35
N LEU A 29 15.16 0.90 15.19
CA LEU A 29 14.85 0.23 13.93
C LEU A 29 16.15 -0.11 13.19
N THR A 30 16.20 -1.33 12.68
CA THR A 30 17.31 -1.81 11.86
C THR A 30 16.95 -1.74 10.39
N ARG A 31 17.90 -1.33 9.54
CA ARG A 31 17.75 -1.39 8.09
C ARG A 31 17.92 -2.84 7.63
N VAL A 32 16.91 -3.37 6.96
CA VAL A 32 16.91 -4.73 6.41
C VAL A 32 16.84 -4.64 4.89
N PRO A 33 17.93 -4.97 4.16
CA PRO A 33 17.88 -5.02 2.70
C PRO A 33 17.03 -6.20 2.23
N PHE A 34 16.36 -6.03 1.10
CA PHE A 34 15.67 -7.14 0.46
C PHE A 34 16.70 -8.15 -0.04
N SER A 35 16.65 -9.39 0.44
CA SER A 35 17.57 -10.47 0.06
C SER A 35 16.93 -11.54 -0.85
N GLY A 36 15.62 -11.41 -1.13
CA GLY A 36 14.83 -12.34 -1.93
C GLY A 36 13.55 -11.67 -2.44
N GLU A 37 12.42 -12.38 -2.45
CA GLU A 37 11.11 -11.79 -2.72
C GLU A 37 10.86 -10.62 -1.74
N PRO A 38 10.50 -9.42 -2.24
CA PRO A 38 10.20 -8.28 -1.37
C PRO A 38 9.07 -8.62 -0.39
N PRO A 39 9.15 -8.16 0.88
CA PRO A 39 8.05 -8.34 1.82
C PRO A 39 6.78 -7.65 1.30
N PRO A 40 5.57 -8.12 1.64
CA PRO A 40 4.34 -7.55 1.08
C PRO A 40 4.13 -6.05 1.30
N VAL A 41 4.73 -5.47 2.35
CA VAL A 41 4.75 -4.02 2.58
C VAL A 41 5.42 -3.24 1.44
N ALA A 42 6.42 -3.82 0.79
CA ALA A 42 7.16 -3.20 -0.31
C ALA A 42 6.32 -3.06 -1.59
N ALA A 43 5.35 -3.96 -1.81
CA ALA A 43 4.48 -3.93 -2.99
C ALA A 43 3.58 -2.67 -3.05
N PHE A 44 3.38 -1.99 -1.93
CA PHE A 44 2.65 -0.73 -1.86
C PHE A 44 3.53 0.50 -2.06
N ALA A 45 4.85 0.32 -2.03
CA ALA A 45 5.84 1.37 -2.22
C ALA A 45 6.33 1.49 -3.67
N SER A 46 5.89 0.62 -4.59
CA SER A 46 6.25 0.72 -6.00
C SER A 46 5.83 2.08 -6.61
N ARG A 47 6.70 2.64 -7.44
CA ARG A 47 6.46 3.82 -8.27
C ARG A 47 6.74 3.45 -9.73
N TYR A 48 6.03 4.10 -10.64
CA TYR A 48 6.14 3.81 -12.06
C TYR A 48 6.52 5.09 -12.82
N ALA A 49 7.56 4.99 -13.65
CA ALA A 49 7.95 6.04 -14.57
C ALA A 49 7.80 5.54 -16.00
N HIS A 50 7.15 6.34 -16.85
CA HIS A 50 7.01 6.01 -18.27
C HIS A 50 8.27 6.40 -19.04
N GLY A 51 8.67 5.54 -19.97
CA GLY A 51 9.79 5.79 -20.85
C GLY A 51 9.47 6.88 -21.88
N GLN A 52 10.43 7.74 -22.16
CA GLN A 52 10.38 8.72 -23.25
C GLN A 52 11.70 8.74 -24.04
N ALA A 53 11.60 8.86 -25.36
CA ALA A 53 12.78 8.89 -26.24
C ALA A 53 13.44 10.28 -26.26
N GLU A 54 12.63 11.33 -26.10
CA GLU A 54 13.13 12.70 -26.05
C GLU A 54 13.71 13.00 -24.66
N ARG A 55 14.82 13.74 -24.65
CA ARG A 55 15.46 14.15 -23.40
C ARG A 55 14.53 15.10 -22.63
N PRO A 56 14.11 14.76 -21.40
CA PRO A 56 13.24 15.64 -20.61
C PRO A 56 13.95 16.94 -20.20
N PRO A 57 13.17 18.02 -19.91
CA PRO A 57 13.74 19.31 -19.51
C PRO A 57 14.59 19.29 -18.24
N SER A 58 14.35 18.33 -17.34
CA SER A 58 15.13 18.15 -16.11
C SER A 58 16.55 17.63 -16.37
N VAL A 59 16.84 17.07 -17.55
CA VAL A 59 18.16 16.52 -17.89
C VAL A 59 18.96 17.55 -18.68
N THR A 60 20.05 18.03 -18.09
CA THR A 60 20.93 19.05 -18.66
C THR A 60 21.97 18.44 -19.60
N ALA A 61 22.50 17.27 -19.26
CA ALA A 61 23.48 16.51 -20.03
C ALA A 61 23.26 14.99 -19.92
N SER A 62 23.73 14.26 -20.93
CA SER A 62 23.53 12.81 -21.05
C SER A 62 24.83 12.12 -21.49
N PRO A 63 25.09 10.89 -21.00
CA PRO A 63 26.22 10.09 -21.47
C PRO A 63 25.98 9.64 -22.92
N LYS A 64 27.03 9.14 -23.57
CA LYS A 64 26.91 8.54 -24.90
C LYS A 64 26.19 7.18 -24.80
N VAL A 65 25.00 7.10 -25.38
CA VAL A 65 24.12 5.92 -25.36
C VAL A 65 23.70 5.49 -26.77
N SER A 66 23.08 4.32 -26.88
CA SER A 66 22.46 3.86 -28.12
C SER A 66 21.23 4.70 -28.51
N ALA A 67 20.79 4.58 -29.77
CA ALA A 67 19.59 5.26 -30.25
C ALA A 67 18.27 4.72 -29.67
N GLN A 68 18.33 3.60 -28.95
CA GLN A 68 17.18 2.96 -28.31
C GLN A 68 17.11 3.27 -26.81
N ALA A 69 18.04 4.07 -26.29
CA ALA A 69 18.04 4.48 -24.90
C ALA A 69 16.80 5.34 -24.58
N MET A 70 16.28 5.16 -23.36
CA MET A 70 15.02 5.74 -22.92
C MET A 70 15.26 6.53 -21.63
N TYR A 71 14.72 7.74 -21.58
CA TYR A 71 14.67 8.53 -20.35
C TYR A 71 13.46 8.14 -19.52
N TYR A 72 13.60 8.27 -18.21
CA TYR A 72 12.54 8.11 -17.23
C TYR A 72 12.65 9.26 -16.22
N VAL A 73 11.51 9.78 -15.79
CA VAL A 73 11.46 10.75 -14.69
C VAL A 73 10.44 10.24 -13.70
N ALA A 74 10.89 9.99 -12.47
CA ALA A 74 10.03 9.60 -11.35
C ALA A 74 9.97 10.75 -10.34
N THR A 75 8.87 10.85 -9.61
CA THR A 75 8.72 11.80 -8.51
C THR A 75 8.80 11.03 -7.18
N PHE A 76 9.76 11.41 -6.34
CA PHE A 76 9.99 10.89 -5.00
C PHE A 76 9.75 12.02 -3.98
N GLY A 77 8.68 11.90 -3.20
CA GLY A 77 8.10 13.04 -2.46
C GLY A 77 7.79 14.20 -3.41
N GLU A 78 8.50 15.32 -3.24
CA GLU A 78 8.41 16.49 -4.13
C GLU A 78 9.57 16.58 -5.14
N THR A 79 10.51 15.63 -5.10
CA THR A 79 11.75 15.65 -5.90
C THR A 79 11.59 14.85 -7.18
N GLN A 80 11.95 15.44 -8.33
CA GLN A 80 12.06 14.69 -9.58
C GLN A 80 13.44 14.06 -9.69
N VAL A 81 13.49 12.76 -10.00
CA VAL A 81 14.72 12.03 -10.25
C VAL A 81 14.74 11.57 -11.70
N ALA A 82 15.75 12.04 -12.43
CA ALA A 82 15.97 11.66 -13.81
C ALA A 82 16.78 10.37 -13.90
N MET A 83 16.42 9.54 -14.88
CA MET A 83 17.09 8.29 -15.17
C MET A 83 17.20 8.10 -16.69
N LEU A 84 18.25 7.41 -17.13
CA LEU A 84 18.45 7.02 -18.52
C LEU A 84 18.84 5.55 -18.58
N CYS A 85 18.04 4.74 -19.26
CA CYS A 85 18.31 3.33 -19.45
C CYS A 85 18.74 3.07 -20.90
N ASP A 86 19.88 2.41 -21.09
CA ASP A 86 20.35 1.94 -22.38
C ASP A 86 20.49 0.42 -22.32
N LEU A 87 19.63 -0.30 -23.02
CA LEU A 87 19.62 -1.77 -23.00
C LEU A 87 20.66 -2.40 -23.96
N GLN A 88 21.44 -1.59 -24.68
CA GLN A 88 22.38 -2.08 -25.71
C GLN A 88 23.78 -1.43 -25.62
N PRO A 89 24.86 -2.16 -26.02
CA PRO A 89 24.89 -3.61 -26.26
C PRO A 89 24.79 -4.42 -24.95
N GLU A 90 25.12 -3.80 -23.82
CA GLU A 90 24.95 -4.32 -22.46
C GLU A 90 24.03 -3.36 -21.70
N PRO A 91 23.03 -3.87 -20.94
CA PRO A 91 22.11 -2.99 -20.25
C PRO A 91 22.78 -2.18 -19.15
N ARG A 92 22.52 -0.87 -19.16
CA ARG A 92 23.07 0.12 -18.23
C ARG A 92 21.99 1.10 -17.82
N LEU A 93 21.95 1.44 -16.54
CA LEU A 93 21.03 2.45 -16.00
C LEU A 93 21.83 3.58 -15.35
N PHE A 94 21.62 4.80 -15.82
CA PHE A 94 22.13 6.01 -15.20
C PHE A 94 21.01 6.62 -14.37
N VAL A 95 21.32 6.99 -13.12
CA VAL A 95 20.38 7.60 -12.18
C VAL A 95 21.02 8.88 -11.69
N ASP A 96 20.30 9.99 -11.78
CA ASP A 96 20.70 11.29 -11.26
C ASP A 96 20.75 11.24 -9.73
N ARG A 97 21.92 10.94 -9.16
CA ARG A 97 22.10 10.68 -7.73
C ARG A 97 22.31 11.95 -6.92
N ASN A 98 22.88 12.97 -7.56
CA ASN A 98 23.15 14.28 -6.96
C ASN A 98 22.06 15.32 -7.27
N LEU A 99 21.08 14.96 -8.11
CA LEU A 99 19.90 15.75 -8.45
C LEU A 99 20.24 17.05 -9.22
N ASP A 100 21.30 17.04 -10.02
CA ASP A 100 21.73 18.19 -10.82
C ASP A 100 21.33 18.10 -12.30
N GLY A 101 20.72 16.99 -12.70
CA GLY A 101 20.26 16.72 -14.05
C GLY A 101 21.36 16.37 -15.05
N ASP A 102 22.63 16.29 -14.64
CA ASP A 102 23.72 15.83 -15.50
C ASP A 102 23.90 14.31 -15.36
N LEU A 103 23.27 13.55 -16.26
CA LEU A 103 23.44 12.08 -16.24
C LEU A 103 24.79 11.62 -16.79
N SER A 104 25.63 12.53 -17.31
CA SER A 104 26.87 12.18 -18.01
C SER A 104 28.05 11.92 -17.08
N ASP A 105 28.00 12.42 -15.85
CA ASP A 105 28.98 12.12 -14.80
C ASP A 105 28.61 10.87 -13.97
N GLU A 106 27.40 10.36 -14.17
CA GLU A 106 26.88 9.24 -13.41
C GLU A 106 27.56 7.92 -13.80
N ILE A 107 28.08 7.22 -12.79
CA ILE A 107 28.51 5.82 -12.91
C ILE A 107 27.27 4.95 -13.14
N PRO A 108 27.17 4.21 -14.27
CA PRO A 108 26.00 3.40 -14.57
C PRO A 108 25.88 2.18 -13.65
N LEU A 109 24.65 1.84 -13.31
CA LEU A 109 24.28 0.61 -12.64
C LEU A 109 24.27 -0.55 -13.64
N ALA A 110 24.83 -1.67 -13.21
CA ALA A 110 24.78 -2.93 -13.95
C ALA A 110 23.47 -3.67 -13.66
N VAL A 111 23.14 -4.62 -14.54
CA VAL A 111 22.06 -5.58 -14.29
C VAL A 111 22.42 -6.45 -13.10
N ARG A 112 21.51 -6.56 -12.14
CA ARG A 112 21.62 -7.44 -10.99
C ARG A 112 21.48 -8.89 -11.43
N ALA A 113 22.24 -9.79 -10.80
CA ALA A 113 21.99 -11.21 -10.93
C ALA A 113 20.55 -11.58 -10.51
N ALA A 114 19.89 -12.43 -11.30
CA ALA A 114 18.56 -12.94 -10.98
C ALA A 114 18.58 -13.73 -9.66
N ARG A 115 17.64 -13.44 -8.78
CA ARG A 115 17.40 -14.13 -7.51
C ARG A 115 16.28 -15.14 -7.66
N ALA A 116 16.22 -16.09 -6.72
CA ALA A 116 15.10 -17.04 -6.66
C ALA A 116 13.78 -16.27 -6.45
N GLY A 117 12.80 -16.50 -7.33
CA GLY A 117 11.51 -15.80 -7.32
C GLY A 117 11.45 -14.53 -8.16
N ASP A 118 12.57 -14.09 -8.75
CA ASP A 118 12.56 -12.93 -9.64
C ASP A 118 11.74 -13.21 -10.91
N ARG A 119 10.97 -12.19 -11.33
CA ARG A 119 10.37 -12.14 -12.67
C ARG A 119 11.33 -11.57 -13.73
N ALA A 120 12.55 -11.20 -13.34
CA ALA A 120 13.52 -10.58 -14.24
C ALA A 120 13.91 -11.55 -15.36
N THR A 121 13.78 -11.08 -16.60
CA THR A 121 14.22 -11.78 -17.81
C THR A 121 15.27 -10.95 -18.53
N SER A 122 15.90 -11.48 -19.58
CA SER A 122 16.81 -10.69 -20.42
C SER A 122 16.15 -9.42 -20.97
N ASP A 123 14.84 -9.46 -21.18
CA ASP A 123 14.06 -8.39 -21.79
C ASP A 123 13.39 -7.49 -20.75
N GLN A 124 13.55 -7.82 -19.46
CA GLN A 124 13.03 -7.09 -18.31
C GLN A 124 14.08 -7.06 -17.17
N PRO A 125 15.21 -6.36 -17.36
CA PRO A 125 16.30 -6.40 -16.40
C PRO A 125 15.94 -5.68 -15.10
N ALA A 126 16.45 -6.23 -14.00
CA ALA A 126 16.53 -5.57 -12.71
C ALA A 126 17.95 -5.01 -12.55
N PHE A 127 18.10 -3.78 -12.07
CA PHE A 127 19.41 -3.17 -11.83
C PHE A 127 19.85 -3.36 -10.38
N GLU A 128 21.17 -3.30 -10.17
CA GLU A 128 21.74 -3.29 -8.81
C GLU A 128 21.14 -2.14 -7.99
N PRO A 129 20.86 -2.34 -6.69
CA PRO A 129 20.31 -1.28 -5.86
C PRO A 129 21.21 -0.05 -5.80
N VAL A 130 20.59 1.12 -5.68
CA VAL A 130 21.29 2.40 -5.53
C VAL A 130 20.73 3.17 -4.35
N THR A 131 21.61 3.81 -3.59
CA THR A 131 21.20 4.74 -2.53
C THR A 131 21.19 6.16 -3.08
N LEU A 132 20.06 6.86 -2.89
CA LEU A 132 19.94 8.29 -3.16
C LEU A 132 19.99 9.08 -1.85
N THR A 133 20.58 10.27 -1.90
CA THR A 133 20.47 11.26 -0.82
C THR A 133 19.44 12.29 -1.24
N MET A 134 18.33 12.34 -0.51
CA MET A 134 17.21 13.22 -0.81
C MET A 134 17.43 14.61 -0.22
N PRO A 135 16.78 15.66 -0.77
CA PRO A 135 16.78 16.98 -0.17
C PRO A 135 16.31 16.89 1.30
N GLY A 136 17.12 17.44 2.22
CA GLY A 136 16.91 17.28 3.66
C GLY A 136 17.79 16.22 4.33
N GLY A 137 18.59 15.49 3.57
CA GLY A 137 19.64 14.59 4.08
C GLY A 137 19.20 13.15 4.37
N GLY A 138 17.91 12.84 4.16
CA GLY A 138 17.40 11.47 4.19
C GLY A 138 18.02 10.61 3.08
N THR A 139 18.05 9.29 3.28
CA THR A 139 18.55 8.35 2.26
C THR A 139 17.52 7.27 1.97
N VAL A 140 17.37 6.96 0.69
CA VAL A 140 16.50 5.89 0.21
C VAL A 140 17.31 4.92 -0.63
N ASP A 141 17.16 3.61 -0.37
CA ASP A 141 17.72 2.58 -1.23
C ASP A 141 16.66 2.16 -2.23
N LEU A 142 17.00 2.14 -3.52
CA LEU A 142 16.07 1.89 -4.61
C LEU A 142 16.52 0.69 -5.42
N GLN A 143 15.54 -0.06 -5.92
CA GLN A 143 15.71 -1.10 -6.91
C GLN A 143 14.80 -0.77 -8.12
N MET A 144 15.38 -0.82 -9.32
CA MET A 144 14.70 -0.48 -10.56
C MET A 144 14.55 -1.71 -11.46
N HIS A 145 13.35 -1.88 -11.99
CA HIS A 145 12.98 -2.91 -12.95
C HIS A 145 12.44 -2.25 -14.22
N VAL A 146 12.98 -2.63 -15.38
CA VAL A 146 12.51 -2.09 -16.66
C VAL A 146 11.59 -3.10 -17.32
N TYR A 147 10.40 -2.66 -17.72
CA TYR A 147 9.44 -3.46 -18.45
C TYR A 147 9.32 -2.91 -19.87
N HIS A 148 9.93 -3.60 -20.83
CA HIS A 148 9.80 -3.26 -22.24
C HIS A 148 8.48 -3.83 -22.81
N GLN A 149 7.74 -3.04 -23.58
CA GLN A 149 6.54 -3.50 -24.30
C GLN A 149 6.85 -3.59 -25.80
N SER A 150 6.38 -4.66 -26.45
CA SER A 150 6.66 -4.96 -27.87
C SER A 150 6.10 -3.94 -28.87
N ALA A 151 5.23 -3.02 -28.44
CA ALA A 151 4.52 -2.06 -29.30
C ALA A 151 4.62 -0.59 -28.85
N GLY A 152 5.48 -0.25 -27.88
CA GLY A 152 5.54 1.12 -27.35
C GLY A 152 6.65 1.36 -26.33
N PHE A 153 6.60 2.55 -25.72
CA PHE A 153 7.52 2.92 -24.65
C PHE A 153 7.29 2.04 -23.41
N GLY A 154 8.35 1.40 -22.93
CA GLY A 154 8.32 0.65 -21.67
C GLY A 154 8.10 1.54 -20.45
N TYR A 155 7.85 0.93 -19.30
CA TYR A 155 7.86 1.63 -18.01
C TYR A 155 8.99 1.09 -17.14
N MET A 156 9.43 1.92 -16.20
CA MET A 156 10.32 1.52 -15.13
C MET A 156 9.52 1.46 -13.84
N GLU A 157 9.55 0.31 -13.18
CA GLU A 157 9.11 0.19 -11.79
C GLU A 157 10.29 0.51 -10.88
N VAL A 158 10.10 1.45 -9.97
CA VAL A 158 11.03 1.80 -8.90
C VAL A 158 10.44 1.33 -7.59
N THR A 159 11.20 0.57 -6.83
CA THR A 159 10.80 0.02 -5.53
C THR A 159 11.86 0.36 -4.49
N PRO A 160 11.50 0.45 -3.20
CA PRO A 160 12.51 0.39 -2.14
C PRO A 160 13.38 -0.86 -2.30
N ALA A 161 14.64 -0.81 -1.87
CA ALA A 161 15.52 -1.98 -1.78
C ALA A 161 15.75 -2.43 -0.34
N SER A 162 15.18 -1.71 0.64
CA SER A 162 15.24 -2.04 2.06
C SER A 162 13.99 -1.55 2.80
N TYR A 163 13.80 -2.07 4.01
CA TYR A 163 12.81 -1.61 4.97
C TYR A 163 13.47 -1.40 6.33
N ARG A 164 12.72 -0.84 7.29
CA ARG A 164 13.11 -0.70 8.69
C ARG A 164 12.31 -1.67 9.54
N ALA A 165 12.98 -2.33 10.48
CA ALA A 165 12.35 -3.36 11.32
C ALA A 165 12.79 -3.26 12.79
N ALA A 166 11.85 -3.54 13.69
CA ALA A 166 12.11 -3.76 15.12
C ALA A 166 11.24 -4.89 15.63
N GLU A 167 11.77 -5.63 16.61
CA GLU A 167 10.99 -6.53 17.45
C GLU A 167 10.52 -5.74 18.67
N VAL A 168 9.21 -5.78 18.93
CA VAL A 168 8.58 -5.05 20.03
C VAL A 168 7.67 -5.98 20.82
N GLU A 169 7.55 -5.76 22.13
CA GLU A 169 6.54 -6.44 22.93
C GLU A 169 5.29 -5.56 22.94
N LEU A 170 4.10 -6.08 22.63
CA LEU A 170 2.82 -5.37 22.74
C LEU A 170 1.84 -6.31 23.43
N ALA A 171 1.10 -5.82 24.42
CA ALA A 171 0.18 -6.65 25.23
C ALA A 171 0.84 -7.95 25.78
N GLY A 172 2.13 -7.88 26.14
CA GLY A 172 2.90 -9.02 26.65
C GLY A 172 3.31 -10.06 25.60
N VAL A 173 3.18 -9.74 24.30
CA VAL A 173 3.49 -10.63 23.18
C VAL A 173 4.50 -9.96 22.26
N GLN A 174 5.51 -10.69 21.78
CA GLN A 174 6.45 -10.15 20.79
C GLN A 174 5.81 -10.09 19.40
N TYR A 175 6.04 -8.97 18.72
CA TYR A 175 5.62 -8.67 17.36
C TYR A 175 6.79 -8.07 16.58
N SER A 176 6.91 -8.46 15.31
CA SER A 176 7.76 -7.74 14.37
C SER A 176 7.00 -6.56 13.78
N VAL A 177 7.61 -5.38 13.80
CA VAL A 177 7.10 -4.14 13.22
C VAL A 177 8.01 -3.72 12.09
N HIS A 178 7.45 -3.55 10.90
CA HIS A 178 8.14 -3.07 9.72
C HIS A 178 7.60 -1.71 9.28
N VAL A 179 8.47 -0.84 8.76
CA VAL A 179 8.08 0.39 8.06
C VAL A 179 8.89 0.54 6.78
N VAL A 180 8.25 1.04 5.73
CA VAL A 180 8.88 1.34 4.45
C VAL A 180 8.55 2.77 4.04
N ASP A 181 9.58 3.50 3.62
CA ASP A 181 9.45 4.77 2.93
C ASP A 181 8.83 4.49 1.56
N ALA A 182 7.57 4.88 1.38
CA ALA A 182 6.85 4.64 0.15
C ALA A 182 6.76 5.88 -0.72
N THR A 183 6.94 7.07 -0.16
CA THR A 183 7.05 8.31 -0.94
C THR A 183 8.43 8.42 -1.61
N LEU A 184 9.40 7.64 -1.15
CA LEU A 184 10.80 7.57 -1.57
C LEU A 184 11.57 8.87 -1.28
N ASP A 185 11.09 9.68 -0.33
CA ASP A 185 11.67 10.98 0.02
C ASP A 185 12.78 10.91 1.08
N GLY A 186 13.13 9.70 1.53
CA GLY A 186 14.13 9.45 2.55
C GLY A 186 13.61 9.63 3.97
N ARG A 187 12.29 9.79 4.15
CA ARG A 187 11.61 9.84 5.45
C ARG A 187 10.71 8.62 5.68
N TYR A 188 10.36 8.39 6.94
CA TYR A 188 9.53 7.25 7.37
C TYR A 188 8.33 7.68 8.24
N ASP A 189 7.96 8.95 8.17
CA ASP A 189 6.90 9.56 8.98
C ASP A 189 5.76 10.18 8.15
N ASN A 190 5.65 9.84 6.86
CA ASN A 190 4.56 10.29 6.00
C ASN A 190 3.28 9.52 6.33
N ARG A 191 2.44 10.08 7.20
CA ARG A 191 1.23 9.41 7.71
C ARG A 191 0.10 9.36 6.69
N PHE A 192 -0.80 8.42 6.90
CA PHE A 192 -2.05 8.33 6.15
C PHE A 192 -2.89 9.61 6.33
N GLY A 193 -3.20 10.27 5.20
CA GLY A 193 -3.97 11.51 5.17
C GLY A 193 -4.22 12.00 3.74
N ALA A 194 -4.80 13.19 3.58
CA ALA A 194 -4.86 13.86 2.27
C ALA A 194 -3.42 14.25 1.85
N PRO A 195 -2.94 13.91 0.64
CA PRO A 195 -3.68 13.70 -0.60
C PRO A 195 -3.98 12.24 -1.00
N GLY A 196 -3.94 11.28 -0.07
CA GLY A 196 -4.29 9.87 -0.31
C GLY A 196 -3.07 8.93 -0.31
N LEU A 197 -3.24 7.71 -0.84
CA LEU A 197 -2.29 6.58 -0.71
C LEU A 197 -0.91 6.81 -1.32
N GLN A 198 -0.77 7.77 -2.24
CA GLN A 198 0.50 8.01 -2.92
C GLN A 198 1.46 8.86 -2.08
N GLY A 199 0.95 9.52 -1.03
CA GLY A 199 1.72 10.38 -0.12
C GLY A 199 1.90 9.80 1.28
N THR A 200 1.71 8.49 1.47
CA THR A 200 1.85 7.82 2.76
C THR A 200 2.90 6.73 2.70
N ASP A 201 3.66 6.61 3.77
CA ASP A 201 4.49 5.46 4.09
C ASP A 201 3.60 4.27 4.48
N TRP A 202 4.21 3.10 4.57
CA TRP A 202 3.51 1.86 4.91
C TRP A 202 4.15 1.16 6.07
N MET A 203 3.30 0.64 6.94
CA MET A 203 3.67 -0.11 8.13
C MET A 203 3.11 -1.53 8.03
N ALA A 204 3.83 -2.48 8.62
CA ALA A 204 3.32 -3.83 8.80
C ALA A 204 3.59 -4.35 10.20
N ILE A 205 2.65 -5.13 10.74
CA ILE A 205 2.79 -5.87 12.00
C ILE A 205 2.32 -7.30 11.74
N ASP A 206 3.13 -8.28 12.12
CA ASP A 206 2.76 -9.70 12.04
C ASP A 206 1.76 -10.04 13.16
N LEU A 207 0.51 -9.60 12.98
CA LEU A 207 -0.55 -9.65 13.99
C LEU A 207 -0.92 -11.10 14.34
N ASN A 208 -0.88 -12.01 13.38
CA ASN A 208 -1.21 -13.41 13.57
C ASN A 208 -0.01 -14.26 14.07
N ARG A 209 1.22 -13.74 13.93
CA ARG A 209 2.48 -14.34 14.38
C ARG A 209 2.85 -15.63 13.66
N ASP A 210 2.51 -15.74 12.38
CA ASP A 210 2.90 -16.86 11.52
C ASP A 210 4.28 -16.67 10.87
N GLY A 211 4.94 -15.54 11.15
CA GLY A 211 6.25 -15.16 10.62
C GLY A 211 6.18 -14.61 9.19
N ARG A 212 4.99 -14.32 8.67
CA ARG A 212 4.77 -13.79 7.32
C ARG A 212 3.76 -12.66 7.36
N MET A 213 4.21 -11.47 6.94
CA MET A 213 3.30 -10.34 6.73
C MET A 213 2.29 -10.68 5.64
N GLN A 214 1.00 -10.52 5.93
CA GLN A 214 -0.07 -10.72 4.96
C GLN A 214 -0.64 -9.37 4.51
N ALA A 215 -0.41 -9.03 3.25
CA ALA A 215 -1.04 -7.88 2.63
C ALA A 215 -2.39 -8.27 2.03
N SER A 216 -3.43 -7.52 2.37
CA SER A 216 -4.65 -7.49 1.57
C SER A 216 -5.07 -6.07 1.25
N ARG A 217 -5.48 -5.84 0.00
CA ARG A 217 -6.19 -4.60 -0.39
C ARG A 217 -7.67 -4.67 -0.01
N SER A 218 -8.18 -5.88 0.23
CA SER A 218 -9.58 -6.23 0.42
C SER A 218 -9.70 -7.19 1.61
N GLY A 219 -10.21 -6.72 2.75
CA GLY A 219 -10.31 -7.51 3.98
C GLY A 219 -9.13 -7.38 4.94
N PRO A 220 -8.93 -8.34 5.86
CA PRO A 220 -7.92 -8.26 6.90
C PRO A 220 -6.51 -8.16 6.30
N SER A 221 -5.72 -7.24 6.82
CA SER A 221 -4.36 -6.98 6.36
C SER A 221 -3.46 -6.67 7.54
N GLU A 222 -2.27 -7.23 7.50
CA GLU A 222 -1.15 -6.92 8.41
C GLU A 222 -0.29 -5.78 7.87
N VAL A 223 -0.59 -5.33 6.65
CA VAL A 223 0.05 -4.21 5.97
C VAL A 223 -0.97 -3.09 5.80
N PHE A 224 -0.60 -1.89 6.21
CA PHE A 224 -1.52 -0.75 6.19
C PHE A 224 -0.78 0.57 5.99
N PRO A 225 -1.45 1.58 5.40
CA PRO A 225 -0.86 2.91 5.27
C PRO A 225 -0.54 3.45 6.66
N LEU A 226 0.61 4.12 6.81
CA LEU A 226 1.22 4.46 8.08
C LEU A 226 0.22 5.17 9.01
N PRO A 227 -0.31 4.48 10.04
CA PRO A 227 -1.33 5.04 10.91
C PRO A 227 -0.68 5.72 12.12
N HIS A 228 -1.43 6.59 12.79
CA HIS A 228 -1.07 7.04 14.13
C HIS A 228 -1.19 5.94 15.17
N MET A 229 -2.19 5.08 15.02
CA MET A 229 -2.54 4.09 16.04
C MET A 229 -2.95 2.77 15.41
N VAL A 230 -2.68 1.66 16.09
CA VAL A 230 -3.11 0.32 15.67
C VAL A 230 -3.68 -0.42 16.87
N ARG A 231 -4.76 -1.17 16.65
CA ARG A 231 -5.28 -2.10 17.65
C ARG A 231 -4.49 -3.41 17.61
N VAL A 232 -3.91 -3.81 18.73
CA VAL A 232 -3.21 -5.09 18.92
C VAL A 232 -3.84 -5.83 20.09
N GLY A 233 -4.53 -6.94 19.78
CA GLY A 233 -5.45 -7.57 20.72
C GLY A 233 -6.60 -6.62 21.07
N GLU A 234 -6.81 -6.36 22.36
CA GLU A 234 -7.85 -5.45 22.87
C GLU A 234 -7.33 -4.01 23.11
N ALA A 235 -6.01 -3.81 23.10
CA ALA A 235 -5.38 -2.53 23.38
C ALA A 235 -5.06 -1.78 22.08
N HIS A 236 -5.01 -0.45 22.17
CA HIS A 236 -4.54 0.39 21.08
C HIS A 236 -3.14 0.93 21.41
N TYR A 237 -2.29 1.02 20.40
CA TYR A 237 -0.94 1.55 20.53
C TYR A 237 -0.70 2.62 19.49
N GLU A 238 -0.16 3.75 19.92
CA GLU A 238 0.35 4.82 19.06
C GLU A 238 1.76 4.50 18.59
N PHE A 239 2.05 4.84 17.34
CA PHE A 239 3.35 4.66 16.71
C PHE A 239 3.86 6.01 16.17
N GLU A 240 5.01 6.43 16.66
CA GLU A 240 5.71 7.64 16.23
C GLU A 240 7.11 7.26 15.72
N PHE A 241 7.25 7.19 14.39
CA PHE A 241 8.52 6.91 13.75
C PHE A 241 9.40 8.17 13.73
N ALA A 242 10.68 8.01 14.03
CA ALA A 242 11.65 9.05 13.77
C ALA A 242 11.70 9.31 12.24
N PRO A 243 11.79 10.58 11.78
CA PRO A 243 11.80 10.90 10.36
C PRO A 243 12.82 10.11 9.53
N ASP A 244 14.00 9.82 10.07
CA ASP A 244 15.06 9.07 9.39
C ASP A 244 14.87 7.53 9.42
N GLY A 245 13.80 7.06 10.06
CA GLY A 245 13.48 5.66 10.26
C GLY A 245 14.46 4.93 11.18
N SER A 246 15.17 5.64 12.06
CA SER A 246 16.14 5.05 13.00
C SER A 246 15.49 4.48 14.27
N SER A 247 14.33 5.00 14.68
CA SER A 247 13.60 4.52 15.84
C SER A 247 12.08 4.67 15.67
N VAL A 248 11.34 3.96 16.52
CA VAL A 248 9.91 4.14 16.70
C VAL A 248 9.61 4.26 18.18
N ARG A 249 8.83 5.27 18.56
CA ARG A 249 8.24 5.40 19.89
C ARG A 249 6.85 4.79 19.88
N ILE A 250 6.58 3.92 20.85
CA ILE A 250 5.31 3.23 21.01
C ILE A 250 4.74 3.54 22.39
N ALA A 251 3.47 3.88 22.44
CA ALA A 251 2.74 4.12 23.68
C ALA A 251 1.34 3.50 23.60
N GLU A 252 0.84 2.99 24.72
CA GLU A 252 -0.56 2.56 24.79
C GLU A 252 -1.48 3.79 24.71
N ALA A 253 -2.56 3.67 23.96
CA ALA A 253 -3.51 4.74 23.71
C ALA A 253 -4.93 4.34 24.11
N ALA A 254 -5.68 5.33 24.57
CA ALA A 254 -7.09 5.22 24.90
C ALA A 254 -7.88 6.16 23.97
N PRO A 255 -8.11 5.76 22.70
CA PRO A 255 -8.79 6.63 21.75
C PRO A 255 -10.22 6.89 22.18
N GLU A 256 -10.74 8.07 21.86
CA GLU A 256 -12.18 8.30 21.93
C GLU A 256 -12.89 7.35 20.97
N ILE A 257 -13.98 6.71 21.42
CA ILE A 257 -14.69 5.68 20.65
C ILE A 257 -16.02 6.24 20.16
N GLY A 258 -16.36 5.93 18.90
CA GLY A 258 -17.71 6.06 18.36
C GLY A 258 -18.24 4.70 17.89
N THR A 259 -19.41 4.72 17.26
CA THR A 259 -20.09 3.51 16.78
C THR A 259 -20.36 3.62 15.29
N LEU A 260 -20.04 2.57 14.52
CA LEU A 260 -20.45 2.42 13.13
C LEU A 260 -21.57 1.38 13.03
N ALA A 261 -22.67 1.76 12.40
CA ALA A 261 -23.77 0.86 12.06
C ALA A 261 -23.92 0.76 10.54
N ILE A 262 -23.93 -0.46 10.02
CA ILE A 262 -24.22 -0.75 8.62
C ILE A 262 -25.73 -1.06 8.50
N ASP A 263 -26.46 -0.22 7.77
CA ASP A 263 -27.80 -0.48 7.28
C ASP A 263 -27.71 -1.15 5.90
N GLY A 264 -27.71 -2.47 5.91
CA GLY A 264 -27.60 -3.30 4.71
C GLY A 264 -27.30 -4.74 5.08
N ASP A 265 -27.94 -5.69 4.41
CA ASP A 265 -27.70 -7.11 4.66
C ASP A 265 -26.47 -7.58 3.87
N ASN A 266 -25.69 -8.48 4.47
CA ASN A 266 -24.57 -9.17 3.84
C ASN A 266 -23.42 -8.28 3.35
N ALA A 267 -23.35 -7.04 3.84
CA ALA A 267 -22.30 -6.09 3.46
C ALA A 267 -21.10 -6.19 4.39
N GLN A 268 -19.91 -6.05 3.81
CA GLN A 268 -18.64 -5.87 4.50
C GLN A 268 -17.95 -4.63 3.95
N LEU A 269 -17.45 -3.78 4.85
CA LEU A 269 -16.64 -2.62 4.53
C LEU A 269 -15.20 -2.86 4.96
N THR A 270 -14.25 -2.66 4.05
CA THR A 270 -12.83 -2.53 4.40
C THR A 270 -12.50 -1.04 4.48
N LEU A 271 -12.15 -0.57 5.67
CA LEU A 271 -11.94 0.83 6.00
C LEU A 271 -10.49 1.10 6.37
N TRP A 272 -9.88 2.13 5.79
CA TRP A 272 -8.54 2.60 6.13
C TRP A 272 -8.64 3.94 6.86
N SER A 273 -7.87 4.11 7.93
CA SER A 273 -7.90 5.31 8.77
C SER A 273 -6.56 5.55 9.43
N ASP A 274 -6.46 6.67 10.15
CA ASP A 274 -5.33 6.95 11.04
C ASP A 274 -5.24 5.97 12.24
N SER A 275 -6.24 5.12 12.43
CA SER A 275 -6.25 4.02 13.41
C SER A 275 -6.02 2.63 12.79
N GLY A 276 -5.48 2.58 11.57
CA GLY A 276 -5.19 1.36 10.83
C GLY A 276 -6.34 0.88 9.95
N VAL A 277 -6.33 -0.42 9.64
CA VAL A 277 -7.29 -1.10 8.77
C VAL A 277 -8.35 -1.81 9.60
N HIS A 278 -9.62 -1.59 9.22
CA HIS A 278 -10.78 -2.16 9.90
C HIS A 278 -11.65 -2.88 8.89
N VAL A 279 -12.07 -4.10 9.21
CA VAL A 279 -13.05 -4.85 8.43
C VAL A 279 -14.31 -4.94 9.27
N VAL A 280 -15.42 -4.39 8.75
CA VAL A 280 -16.69 -4.33 9.47
C VAL A 280 -17.74 -5.04 8.64
N THR A 281 -18.42 -6.00 9.24
CA THR A 281 -19.52 -6.73 8.59
C THR A 281 -20.88 -6.29 9.14
N SER A 282 -21.92 -6.37 8.32
CA SER A 282 -23.28 -6.09 8.76
C SER A 282 -23.77 -7.07 9.84
N ALA A 283 -23.19 -8.27 9.92
CA ALA A 283 -23.49 -9.27 10.94
C ALA A 283 -22.94 -8.89 12.32
N GLU A 284 -21.82 -8.16 12.36
CA GLU A 284 -21.20 -7.67 13.59
C GLU A 284 -21.66 -6.24 13.94
N SER A 285 -22.38 -5.58 13.03
CA SER A 285 -22.93 -4.23 13.21
C SER A 285 -24.01 -4.21 14.30
N PRO A 286 -24.02 -3.20 15.19
CA PRO A 286 -23.11 -2.06 15.24
C PRO A 286 -21.77 -2.40 15.92
N VAL A 287 -20.67 -1.79 15.46
CA VAL A 287 -19.33 -1.97 16.01
C VAL A 287 -18.76 -0.69 16.62
N SER A 288 -17.94 -0.84 17.66
CA SER A 288 -17.18 0.26 18.25
C SER A 288 -15.85 0.44 17.55
N LEU A 289 -15.53 1.67 17.15
CA LEU A 289 -14.29 2.04 16.46
C LEU A 289 -13.73 3.35 17.03
N PRO A 290 -12.41 3.60 16.95
CA PRO A 290 -11.84 4.91 17.22
C PRO A 290 -12.57 6.02 16.46
N SER A 291 -12.80 7.15 17.09
CA SER A 291 -13.32 8.32 16.41
C SER A 291 -12.30 8.83 15.39
N GLY A 292 -12.76 9.28 14.23
CA GLY A 292 -11.86 9.67 13.15
C GLY A 292 -12.53 9.70 11.79
N ASN A 293 -11.70 9.94 10.76
CA ASN A 293 -12.10 9.85 9.37
C ASN A 293 -11.58 8.53 8.80
N TYR A 294 -12.45 7.84 8.07
CA TYR A 294 -12.21 6.54 7.47
C TYR A 294 -12.45 6.64 5.97
N ARG A 295 -11.60 5.98 5.20
CA ARG A 295 -11.78 5.80 3.77
C ARG A 295 -12.21 4.36 3.49
N THR A 296 -13.32 4.19 2.81
CA THR A 296 -13.72 2.85 2.33
C THR A 296 -12.90 2.50 1.11
N VAL A 297 -12.13 1.41 1.19
CA VAL A 297 -11.33 0.91 0.05
C VAL A 297 -12.03 -0.21 -0.70
N GLU A 298 -12.95 -0.90 -0.04
CA GLU A 298 -13.76 -1.95 -0.64
C GLU A 298 -15.11 -2.07 0.06
N VAL A 299 -16.16 -2.26 -0.74
CA VAL A 299 -17.44 -2.82 -0.27
C VAL A 299 -17.58 -4.23 -0.87
N LEU A 300 -17.83 -5.22 -0.03
CA LEU A 300 -18.04 -6.60 -0.43
C LEU A 300 -19.44 -7.05 0.01
N LEU A 301 -20.23 -7.55 -0.93
CA LEU A 301 -21.47 -8.28 -0.63
C LEU A 301 -21.19 -9.77 -0.66
N SER A 302 -21.70 -10.52 0.32
CA SER A 302 -21.48 -11.96 0.41
C SER A 302 -22.73 -12.73 0.80
N ARG A 303 -23.22 -13.61 -0.09
CA ARG A 303 -24.41 -14.44 0.17
C ARG A 303 -24.04 -15.92 0.13
N GLN A 304 -24.48 -16.66 1.14
CA GLN A 304 -24.46 -18.12 1.13
C GLN A 304 -25.67 -18.68 0.38
N LYS A 305 -25.43 -19.65 -0.51
CA LYS A 305 -26.45 -20.44 -1.17
C LYS A 305 -26.09 -21.92 -1.07
N GLY A 306 -26.61 -22.60 -0.05
CA GLY A 306 -26.17 -23.96 0.29
C GLY A 306 -24.72 -23.94 0.76
N ASN A 307 -23.85 -24.68 0.07
CA ASN A 307 -22.40 -24.71 0.35
C ASN A 307 -21.60 -23.74 -0.54
N GLU A 308 -22.27 -22.91 -1.34
CA GLU A 308 -21.63 -21.95 -2.23
C GLU A 308 -21.67 -20.54 -1.63
N THR A 309 -20.52 -19.88 -1.58
CA THR A 309 -20.42 -18.46 -1.25
C THR A 309 -20.39 -17.66 -2.54
N TRP A 310 -21.31 -16.71 -2.68
CA TRP A 310 -21.37 -15.78 -3.80
C TRP A 310 -20.97 -14.40 -3.33
N THR A 311 -20.04 -13.76 -4.04
CA THR A 311 -19.58 -12.41 -3.68
C THR A 311 -19.63 -11.43 -4.84
N LEU A 312 -19.90 -10.17 -4.51
CA LEU A 312 -19.78 -9.01 -5.40
C LEU A 312 -18.90 -7.98 -4.70
N SER A 313 -17.85 -7.50 -5.37
CA SER A 313 -16.92 -6.51 -4.82
C SER A 313 -17.03 -5.19 -5.59
N ALA A 314 -17.05 -4.08 -4.86
CA ALA A 314 -16.92 -2.72 -5.33
C ALA A 314 -15.55 -2.15 -4.88
N PRO A 315 -14.46 -2.46 -5.60
CA PRO A 315 -13.15 -1.89 -5.31
C PRO A 315 -13.08 -0.45 -5.83
N GLY A 316 -12.66 0.48 -4.99
CA GLY A 316 -12.26 1.83 -5.41
C GLY A 316 -13.36 2.88 -5.64
N ASP A 317 -14.58 2.49 -6.03
CA ASP A 317 -15.75 3.39 -6.11
C ASP A 317 -16.81 3.03 -5.07
N ALA A 318 -16.67 3.65 -3.89
CA ALA A 318 -17.55 3.43 -2.75
C ALA A 318 -18.74 4.42 -2.71
N GLY A 319 -18.94 5.25 -3.73
CA GLY A 319 -20.03 6.24 -3.75
C GLY A 319 -20.07 7.10 -2.49
N GLY A 320 -21.25 7.23 -1.87
CA GLY A 320 -21.46 7.93 -0.61
C GLY A 320 -20.77 7.31 0.62
N LEU A 321 -20.16 6.13 0.48
CA LEU A 321 -19.35 5.47 1.52
C LEU A 321 -17.86 5.79 1.42
N ALA A 322 -17.43 6.56 0.40
CA ALA A 322 -16.02 6.83 0.16
C ALA A 322 -15.30 7.37 1.40
N ASP A 323 -15.91 8.33 2.09
CA ASP A 323 -15.40 8.93 3.31
C ASP A 323 -16.45 8.83 4.43
N ILE A 324 -16.12 8.11 5.50
CA ILE A 324 -16.98 7.91 6.67
C ILE A 324 -16.34 8.64 7.87
N ARG A 325 -17.12 9.48 8.53
CA ARG A 325 -16.72 10.13 9.79
C ARG A 325 -17.39 9.46 10.97
N ILE A 326 -16.59 8.94 11.89
CA ILE A 326 -17.06 8.39 13.18
C ILE A 326 -16.77 9.43 14.27
N ALA A 327 -17.80 9.90 14.94
CA ALA A 327 -17.67 10.87 16.03
C ALA A 327 -17.72 10.18 17.40
N ALA A 328 -16.91 10.67 18.34
CA ALA A 328 -16.88 10.17 19.71
C ALA A 328 -18.26 10.14 20.37
N GLY A 329 -18.59 9.01 20.99
CA GLY A 329 -19.85 8.78 21.71
C GLY A 329 -21.12 8.78 20.84
N LYS A 330 -21.00 8.80 19.50
CA LYS A 330 -22.13 8.83 18.57
C LYS A 330 -22.15 7.61 17.66
N THR A 331 -23.34 7.27 17.19
CA THR A 331 -23.53 6.28 16.13
C THR A 331 -23.56 6.98 14.77
N THR A 332 -22.66 6.57 13.88
CA THR A 332 -22.71 6.86 12.44
C THR A 332 -23.36 5.67 11.75
N THR A 333 -24.47 5.89 11.06
CA THR A 333 -25.14 4.86 10.25
C THR A 333 -24.82 5.09 8.78
N VAL A 334 -24.46 4.02 8.07
CA VAL A 334 -24.20 4.04 6.63
C VAL A 334 -25.07 3.03 5.91
N GLU A 335 -25.54 3.37 4.70
CA GLU A 335 -26.36 2.48 3.88
C GLU A 335 -25.46 1.80 2.86
N ALA A 336 -25.36 0.47 2.88
CA ALA A 336 -24.47 -0.26 1.97
C ALA A 336 -25.20 -1.44 1.32
N GLY A 337 -24.92 -1.69 0.04
CA GLY A 337 -25.41 -2.87 -0.66
C GLY A 337 -26.80 -2.75 -1.26
N GLU A 338 -27.58 -3.81 -1.10
CA GLU A 338 -28.89 -4.01 -1.75
C GLU A 338 -29.93 -2.95 -1.35
N PRO A 339 -30.92 -2.62 -2.21
CA PRO A 339 -31.15 -3.21 -3.52
C PRO A 339 -30.16 -2.70 -4.58
N LEU A 340 -29.67 -3.64 -5.39
CA LEU A 340 -28.75 -3.32 -6.48
C LEU A 340 -29.52 -2.76 -7.69
N GLN A 341 -28.97 -1.70 -8.27
CA GLN A 341 -29.48 -1.08 -9.48
C GLN A 341 -28.58 -1.44 -10.65
N CYS A 342 -29.17 -2.06 -11.68
CA CYS A 342 -28.50 -2.37 -12.93
C CYS A 342 -28.66 -1.18 -13.88
N HIS A 343 -27.55 -0.65 -14.37
CA HIS A 343 -27.55 0.43 -15.38
C HIS A 343 -26.97 -0.10 -16.68
N ILE A 344 -27.64 0.20 -17.78
CA ILE A 344 -27.21 -0.13 -19.14
C ILE A 344 -27.17 1.16 -19.95
N GLU A 345 -26.00 1.54 -20.42
CA GLU A 345 -25.79 2.77 -21.18
C GLU A 345 -25.45 2.44 -22.65
N PRO A 346 -26.38 2.67 -23.60
CA PRO A 346 -26.11 2.47 -25.01
C PRO A 346 -25.33 3.68 -25.58
N THR A 347 -24.25 3.39 -26.31
CA THR A 347 -23.51 4.40 -27.08
C THR A 347 -23.40 3.98 -28.54
N GLY A 348 -23.61 4.92 -29.47
CA GLY A 348 -23.55 4.65 -30.91
C GLY A 348 -22.28 5.24 -31.52
N ALA A 349 -21.50 4.42 -32.24
CA ALA A 349 -20.35 4.87 -33.01
C ALA A 349 -20.15 4.01 -34.25
N GLY A 350 -19.92 4.63 -35.42
CA GLY A 350 -19.53 3.91 -36.64
C GLY A 350 -20.53 2.85 -37.14
N GLY A 351 -21.84 3.01 -36.85
CA GLY A 351 -22.87 2.02 -37.20
C GLY A 351 -22.95 0.82 -36.23
N GLN A 352 -22.20 0.87 -35.12
CA GLN A 352 -22.26 -0.08 -34.03
C GLN A 352 -22.95 0.55 -32.81
N VAL A 353 -23.60 -0.29 -32.01
CA VAL A 353 -24.14 0.08 -30.69
C VAL A 353 -23.37 -0.70 -29.64
N TYR A 354 -22.78 0.02 -28.69
CA TYR A 354 -22.07 -0.51 -27.53
C TYR A 354 -22.95 -0.34 -26.30
N PHE A 355 -22.92 -1.32 -25.40
CA PHE A 355 -23.66 -1.28 -24.14
C PHE A 355 -22.66 -1.30 -22.98
N GLY A 356 -22.58 -0.21 -22.22
CA GLY A 356 -21.93 -0.20 -20.92
C GLY A 356 -22.86 -0.85 -19.90
N PHE A 357 -22.30 -1.66 -19.00
CA PHE A 357 -23.03 -2.26 -17.86
C PHE A 357 -22.36 -1.84 -16.57
N SER A 358 -23.17 -1.35 -15.61
CA SER A 358 -22.73 -1.12 -14.24
C SER A 358 -23.80 -1.56 -13.24
N LEU A 359 -23.35 -1.89 -12.04
CA LEU A 359 -24.19 -2.33 -10.94
C LEU A 359 -23.88 -1.44 -9.73
N SER A 360 -24.87 -0.71 -9.22
CA SER A 360 -24.68 0.16 -8.06
C SER A 360 -25.54 -0.25 -6.86
N GLY A 361 -25.06 0.02 -5.65
CA GLY A 361 -25.82 -0.17 -4.42
C GLY A 361 -26.50 1.10 -3.90
N ARG A 362 -27.06 1.03 -2.69
CA ARG A 362 -27.83 2.12 -2.05
C ARG A 362 -27.06 3.41 -1.87
N ALA A 363 -25.75 3.33 -1.57
CA ALA A 363 -24.92 4.52 -1.45
C ALA A 363 -24.31 4.96 -2.78
N GLY A 364 -24.67 4.31 -3.89
CA GLY A 364 -24.10 4.58 -5.20
C GLY A 364 -22.71 3.97 -5.39
N GLU A 365 -22.26 3.09 -4.50
CA GLU A 365 -21.05 2.31 -4.70
C GLU A 365 -21.18 1.39 -5.92
N THR A 366 -20.13 1.26 -6.73
CA THR A 366 -20.17 0.55 -8.03
C THR A 366 -19.48 -0.80 -7.93
N TYR A 367 -20.25 -1.88 -8.11
CA TYR A 367 -19.75 -3.24 -8.08
C TYR A 367 -19.15 -3.67 -9.42
N SER A 368 -18.09 -4.47 -9.35
CA SER A 368 -17.50 -5.12 -10.52
C SER A 368 -18.54 -5.98 -11.25
N ALA A 369 -18.51 -5.95 -12.59
CA ALA A 369 -19.52 -6.58 -13.44
C ALA A 369 -19.53 -8.11 -13.40
N GLY A 370 -20.03 -8.74 -12.34
CA GLY A 370 -20.08 -10.20 -12.21
C GLY A 370 -19.72 -10.64 -10.81
N ALA A 371 -20.18 -11.83 -10.44
CA ALA A 371 -19.98 -12.39 -9.12
C ALA A 371 -18.86 -13.42 -9.10
N ASP A 372 -18.25 -13.61 -7.94
CA ASP A 372 -17.41 -14.75 -7.68
C ASP A 372 -18.22 -15.82 -6.97
N ARG A 373 -17.96 -17.08 -7.31
CA ARG A 373 -18.53 -18.24 -6.62
C ARG A 373 -17.40 -19.04 -6.01
N ASN A 374 -17.40 -19.19 -4.69
CA ASN A 374 -16.32 -19.82 -3.93
C ASN A 374 -14.93 -19.26 -4.30
N GLY A 375 -14.84 -17.93 -4.39
CA GLY A 375 -13.61 -17.22 -4.76
C GLY A 375 -13.18 -17.36 -6.22
N ARG A 376 -14.02 -17.94 -7.10
CA ARG A 376 -13.75 -18.04 -8.54
C ARG A 376 -14.64 -17.10 -9.31
N ARG A 377 -14.03 -16.22 -10.11
CA ARG A 377 -14.75 -15.32 -11.03
C ARG A 377 -15.66 -16.13 -11.94
N GLN A 378 -16.95 -15.79 -11.95
CA GLN A 378 -17.89 -16.39 -12.91
C GLN A 378 -17.80 -15.68 -14.26
N GLY A 379 -18.39 -16.28 -15.30
CA GLY A 379 -18.47 -15.65 -16.61
C GLY A 379 -19.25 -14.34 -16.55
N ALA A 380 -18.94 -13.44 -17.49
CA ALA A 380 -19.63 -12.17 -17.63
C ALA A 380 -21.14 -12.38 -17.80
N PRO A 381 -21.98 -11.45 -17.29
CA PRO A 381 -23.41 -11.55 -17.45
C PRO A 381 -23.82 -11.59 -18.92
N GLY A 382 -24.84 -12.38 -19.24
CA GLY A 382 -25.50 -12.38 -20.54
C GLY A 382 -26.50 -11.25 -20.66
N PHE A 383 -26.80 -10.84 -21.89
CA PHE A 383 -27.86 -9.87 -22.19
C PHE A 383 -28.72 -10.34 -23.38
N GLU A 384 -29.97 -9.86 -23.41
CA GLU A 384 -30.88 -10.00 -24.54
C GLU A 384 -31.41 -8.62 -24.93
N ILE A 385 -31.51 -8.36 -26.24
CA ILE A 385 -32.13 -7.16 -26.79
C ILE A 385 -33.48 -7.59 -27.36
N LEU A 386 -34.56 -6.99 -26.88
CA LEU A 386 -35.91 -7.27 -27.31
C LEU A 386 -36.46 -6.10 -28.13
N ASN A 387 -37.37 -6.36 -29.06
CA ASN A 387 -38.16 -5.32 -29.72
C ASN A 387 -39.32 -4.85 -28.81
N GLU A 388 -40.10 -3.87 -29.27
CA GLU A 388 -41.26 -3.37 -28.52
C GLU A 388 -42.35 -4.43 -28.25
N ALA A 389 -42.43 -5.47 -29.09
CA ALA A 389 -43.34 -6.60 -28.91
C ALA A 389 -42.80 -7.66 -27.93
N GLY A 390 -41.55 -7.54 -27.47
CA GLY A 390 -40.87 -8.50 -26.62
C GLY A 390 -40.14 -9.62 -27.38
N ASP A 391 -40.10 -9.59 -28.71
CA ASP A 391 -39.35 -10.56 -29.50
C ASP A 391 -37.85 -10.27 -29.41
N LYS A 392 -37.06 -11.34 -29.27
CA LYS A 392 -35.61 -11.26 -29.22
C LYS A 392 -35.01 -10.83 -30.56
N LEU A 393 -34.38 -9.66 -30.57
CA LEU A 393 -33.60 -9.12 -31.69
C LEU A 393 -32.16 -9.62 -31.69
N ALA A 394 -31.54 -9.70 -30.52
CA ALA A 394 -30.16 -10.14 -30.35
C ALA A 394 -29.90 -10.65 -28.93
N ALA A 395 -28.78 -11.33 -28.72
CA ALA A 395 -28.24 -11.65 -27.41
C ALA A 395 -26.73 -11.78 -27.48
N GLY A 396 -26.08 -11.66 -26.32
CA GLY A 396 -24.66 -11.84 -26.18
C GLY A 396 -24.26 -11.92 -24.71
N THR A 397 -22.96 -11.79 -24.48
CA THR A 397 -22.35 -11.65 -23.16
C THR A 397 -21.55 -10.36 -23.13
N PHE A 398 -21.54 -9.70 -21.98
CA PHE A 398 -20.60 -8.58 -21.78
C PHE A 398 -19.16 -9.08 -21.83
N GLU A 399 -18.24 -8.18 -22.15
CA GLU A 399 -16.80 -8.43 -22.03
C GLU A 399 -16.30 -7.79 -20.73
N TYR A 400 -15.41 -8.48 -20.03
CA TYR A 400 -14.67 -7.86 -18.94
C TYR A 400 -13.67 -6.87 -19.54
N GLY A 401 -13.80 -5.61 -19.15
CA GLY A 401 -12.88 -4.52 -19.55
C GLY A 401 -11.49 -4.68 -18.96
#